data_AF-A0A3M1N798-F1
#
_entry.id   AF-A0A3M1N798-F1
#
_cell.length_a   1.000
_cell.length_b   1.000
_cell.length_c   1.000
_cell.angle_alpha   90.00
_cell.angle_beta   90.00
_cell.angle_gamma   90.00
#
_symmetry.space_group_name_H-M   'P 1'
#
loop_
_entity.id
_entity.type
_entity.pdbx_description
1 polymer ?
#
loop_
_entity_poly.entity_id
_entity_poly.type
_entity_poly.pdbx_seq_one_letter_code
_entity_poly.pdbx_strand_id
1 'polypeptide(L)' 'MGTTDLVITKRMLGALLIALGALAFIGILLLDALRGTLGDFGPAQALALAGSLGLGLLGASLLPLGDRPA' A
#
# COMPACT_ATOMS: atom_id res chain seq x y z
N MET A 1 30.68 -13.03 -15.69
CA MET A 1 29.47 -12.20 -15.78
C MET A 1 28.63 -12.55 -14.56
N GLY A 2 28.80 -11.82 -13.45
CA GLY A 2 28.09 -12.12 -12.20
C GLY A 2 26.65 -11.67 -12.34
N THR A 3 25.70 -12.56 -12.06
CA THR A 3 24.30 -12.20 -11.85
C THR A 3 24.25 -11.27 -10.64
N THR A 4 23.96 -9.99 -10.85
CA THR A 4 23.56 -9.10 -9.74
C THR A 4 22.22 -9.60 -9.23
N ASP A 5 22.25 -10.35 -8.12
CA ASP A 5 21.04 -10.69 -7.40
C ASP A 5 20.39 -9.38 -6.94
N LEU A 6 19.24 -9.06 -7.53
CA LEU A 6 18.44 -7.91 -7.12
C LEU A 6 17.82 -8.23 -5.75
N VAL A 7 18.56 -7.93 -4.69
CA VAL A 7 18.08 -8.10 -3.32
C VAL A 7 17.15 -6.95 -2.98
N ILE A 8 15.84 -7.23 -2.86
CA ILE A 8 14.88 -6.26 -2.34
C ILE A 8 15.16 -6.10 -0.84
N THR A 9 15.36 -4.85 -0.40
CA THR A 9 15.53 -4.56 1.02
C THR A 9 14.17 -4.41 1.71
N LYS A 10 14.12 -4.62 3.03
CA LYS A 10 12.92 -4.38 3.84
C LYS A 10 12.43 -2.94 3.72
N ARG A 11 13.33 -1.96 3.60
CA ARG A 11 12.97 -0.56 3.32
C ARG A 11 12.30 -0.39 1.96
N MET A 12 12.83 -1.00 0.89
CA MET A 12 12.20 -0.97 -0.44
C MET A 12 10.84 -1.66 -0.44
N LEU A 13 10.74 -2.84 0.18
CA LEU A 13 9.47 -3.53 0.34
C LEU A 13 8.47 -2.67 1.11
N GLY A 14 8.90 -2.06 2.23
CA GLY A 14 8.07 -1.16 3.01
C GLY A 14 7.54 0.02 2.21
N ALA A 15 8.41 0.68 1.45
CA ALA A 15 8.02 1.77 0.57
C ALA A 15 7.02 1.33 -0.53
N LEU A 16 7.23 0.15 -1.12
CA LEU A 16 6.31 -0.42 -2.12
C LEU A 16 4.92 -0.70 -1.52
N LEU A 17 4.85 -1.28 -0.32
CA LEU A 17 3.59 -1.57 0.34
C LEU A 17 2.83 -0.29 0.73
N ILE A 18 3.54 0.73 1.19
CA ILE A 18 2.97 2.07 1.43
C ILE A 18 2.42 2.65 0.13
N ALA A 19 3.21 2.61 -0.96
CA ALA A 19 2.80 3.15 -2.25
C ALA A 19 1.55 2.44 -2.80
N LEU A 20 1.52 1.11 -2.72
CA LEU A 20 0.36 0.31 -3.14
C LEU A 20 -0.87 0.60 -2.27
N GLY A 21 -0.72 0.69 -0.95
CA GLY A 21 -1.80 1.03 -0.03
C GLY A 21 -2.36 2.43 -0.31
N ALA A 22 -1.50 3.43 -0.49
CA ALA A 22 -1.90 4.78 -0.83
C ALA A 22 -2.61 4.85 -2.19
N LEU A 23 -2.07 4.18 -3.21
CA LEU A 23 -2.68 4.14 -4.55
C LEU A 23 -4.07 3.49 -4.53
N ALA A 24 -4.22 2.37 -3.83
CA ALA A 24 -5.51 1.71 -3.67
C ALA A 24 -6.52 2.58 -2.92
N PHE A 25 -6.09 3.21 -1.82
CA PHE A 25 -6.93 4.11 -1.03
C PHE A 25 -7.43 5.28 -1.87
N ILE A 26 -6.53 5.99 -2.56
CA ILE A 26 -6.86 7.09 -3.47
C ILE A 26 -7.79 6.61 -4.59
N GLY A 27 -7.52 5.45 -5.19
CA GLY A 27 -8.35 4.87 -6.24
C GLY A 27 -9.80 4.63 -5.79
N ILE A 28 -10.00 4.13 -4.56
CA ILE A 28 -11.35 3.91 -4.01
C ILE A 28 -12.06 5.25 -3.80
N LEU A 29 -11.38 6.26 -3.26
CA LEU A 29 -11.96 7.60 -3.09
C LEU A 29 -12.34 8.24 -4.43
N LEU A 30 -11.51 8.09 -5.46
CA LEU A 30 -11.82 8.61 -6.80
C LEU A 30 -13.02 7.91 -7.43
N LEU A 31 -13.15 6.60 -7.26
CA LEU A 31 -14.32 5.85 -7.74
C LEU A 31 -15.60 6.26 -7.01
N ASP A 32 -15.52 6.50 -5.71
CA ASP A 32 -16.64 7.00 -4.92
C ASP A 32 -17.04 8.44 -5.32
N ALA A 33 -16.05 9.31 -5.55
CA ALA A 33 -16.29 10.65 -6.07
C ALA A 33 -16.96 10.62 -7.45
N LEU A 34 -16.53 9.71 -8.34
CA LEU A 34 -17.11 9.55 -9.68
C LEU A 34 -18.55 9.04 -9.65
N ARG A 35 -18.93 8.28 -8.61
CA ARG A 35 -20.31 7.85 -8.36
C ARG A 35 -21.19 9.00 -7.82
N GLY A 36 -20.58 10.09 -7.36
CA GLY A 36 -21.29 11.24 -6.79
C GLY A 36 -21.80 11.01 -5.36
N THR A 37 -21.34 9.96 -4.68
CA THR A 37 -21.79 9.58 -3.33
C THR A 37 -20.97 10.23 -2.23
N LEU A 38 -19.66 10.42 -2.44
CA LEU A 38 -18.70 11.08 -1.52
C LEU A 38 -18.90 10.69 -0.04
N GLY A 39 -18.54 9.44 0.29
CA GLY A 39 -18.54 8.90 1.65
C GLY A 39 -19.56 7.79 1.91
N ASP A 40 -20.40 7.45 0.93
CA ASP A 40 -21.33 6.30 1.02
C ASP A 40 -20.65 4.99 0.63
N PHE A 41 -19.68 4.57 1.45
CA PHE A 41 -18.91 3.36 1.18
C PHE A 41 -19.73 2.12 1.49
N GLY A 42 -19.97 1.29 0.48
CA GLY A 42 -20.51 -0.06 0.68
C GLY A 42 -19.54 -0.95 1.50
N PRO A 43 -20.01 -2.07 2.08
CA PRO A 43 -19.19 -2.93 2.93
C PRO A 43 -17.86 -3.37 2.31
N ALA A 44 -17.88 -3.68 1.01
CA ALA A 44 -16.68 -4.06 0.27
C ALA A 44 -15.66 -2.90 0.13
N GLN A 45 -16.13 -1.67 -0.10
CA GLN A 45 -15.25 -0.50 -0.19
C GLN A 45 -14.65 -0.16 1.18
N ALA A 46 -15.44 -0.24 2.25
CA ALA A 46 -14.95 -0.03 3.61
C ALA A 46 -13.84 -1.02 3.98
N LEU A 47 -14.03 -2.31 3.66
CA LEU A 47 -12.98 -3.33 3.84
C LEU A 47 -11.75 -3.06 2.98
N ALA A 48 -11.93 -2.61 1.73
CA ALA A 48 -10.82 -2.28 0.86
C ALA A 48 -10.02 -1.06 1.35
N LEU A 49 -10.68 -0.02 1.89
CA LEU A 49 -10.04 1.13 2.52
C LEU A 49 -9.27 0.71 3.77
N ALA A 50 -9.88 -0.11 4.64
CA ALA A 50 -9.22 -0.65 5.82
C ALA A 50 -7.99 -1.51 5.45
N GLY A 51 -8.11 -2.36 4.43
CA GLY A 51 -7.00 -3.15 3.89
C GLY A 51 -5.89 -2.29 3.30
N SER A 52 -6.24 -1.21 2.60
CA SER A 52 -5.27 -0.25 2.04
C SER A 52 -4.48 0.45 3.15
N LEU A 53 -5.15 0.87 4.23
CA LEU A 53 -4.51 1.40 5.42
C LEU A 53 -3.63 0.35 6.12
N GLY A 54 -4.13 -0.87 6.27
CA GLY A 54 -3.39 -1.99 6.85
C GLY A 54 -2.10 -2.29 6.07
N LEU A 55 -2.15 -2.25 4.75
CA LEU A 55 -0.99 -2.40 3.88
C LEU A 55 0.04 -1.29 4.09
N GLY A 56 -0.43 -0.05 4.23
CA GLY A 56 0.41 1.10 4.57
C GLY A 56 1.08 0.97 5.93
N LEU A 57 0.35 0.52 6.96
CA LEU A 57 0.90 0.27 8.29
C LEU A 57 1.92 -0.86 8.29
N LEU A 58 1.65 -1.94 7.55
CA LEU A 58 2.59 -3.04 7.38
C LEU A 58 3.85 -2.56 6.67
N GLY A 59 3.73 -1.78 5.60
CA GLY A 59 4.87 -1.16 4.93
C GLY A 59 5.66 -0.20 5.82
N ALA A 60 4.97 0.63 6.60
CA ALA A 60 5.59 1.55 7.57
C ALA A 60 6.38 0.79 8.65
N SER A 61 5.87 -0.37 9.10
CA SER A 61 6.58 -1.23 10.06
C SER A 61 7.90 -1.80 9.53
N LEU A 62 8.08 -1.86 8.21
CA LEU A 62 9.31 -2.35 7.57
C LEU A 62 10.38 -1.26 7.41
N LEU A 63 10.02 0.02 7.43
CA LEU A 63 10.97 1.13 7.26
C LEU A 63 12.09 1.13 8.32
N PRO A 64 11.82 0.89 9.62
CA PRO A 64 12.87 0.82 10.64
C PRO A 64 13.81 -0.38 10.49
N LEU A 65 13.40 -1.43 9.78
CA LEU A 65 14.21 -2.63 9.58
C LEU A 65 15.35 -2.43 8.56
N GLY A 66 15.32 -1.30 7.85
CA GLY A 66 16.42 -0.80 7.03
C GLY A 66 16.73 -1.67 5.82
N ASP A 67 18.02 -1.71 5.46
CA ASP A 67 18.48 -2.27 4.20
C ASP A 67 18.75 -3.79 4.25
N ARG A 68 18.21 -4.47 5.29
CA ARG A 68 18.28 -5.93 5.39
C ARG A 68 17.49 -6.55 4.22
N PRO A 69 17.95 -7.67 3.64
CA PRO A 69 17.22 -8.39 2.60
C PRO A 69 15.81 -8.74 3.08
N ALA A 70 14.79 -8.51 2.28
CA ALA A 70 13.38 -8.80 2.60
C ALA A 70 13.16 -10.30 2.82
#